data_AF-A0A8J3EFT6-F1
#
_entry.id   AF-A0A8J3EFT6-F1
#
_cell.length_a   1.000
_cell.length_b   1.000
_cell.length_c   1.000
_cell.angle_alpha   90.00
_cell.angle_beta   90.00
_cell.angle_gamma   90.00
#
_symmetry.space_group_name_H-M   'P 1'
#
loop_
_entity.id
_entity.type
_entity.pdbx_description
1 polymer ?
#
loop_
_entity_poly.entity_id
_entity_poly.type
_entity_poly.pdbx_seq_one_letter_code
_entity_poly.pdbx_strand_id
1 'polypeptide(L)'
;MPDAPSPALHATAVALHGRGLLIQGASGSGKSSLALDLMAMGARLVADDRVIVTERDGALWLSCPSPLRGLIEARGLGLLRADPIETVALHTIVDLDHPETERMPHCREIMLQGHRIPLLQRPSHTSFPAALIQYLKGGRGDPSHMNDQRTGSQRVVLVTGPSGAGRSTAINALEDIGFEAIDNIPLSLIPRLIEGGALDRPVALGIDIRNRDFSVSGLLDLHRGLGAQPQLEVQLLYVDCSPDVLARRYSETRRRHPMAPDESYTQGIARELELLGDARSSADLLIDTSELSPHDLRAQLETWFADATGQRMAISLHSFSYKRGIPQGLDWVFDCRFLDNPHWEPALRGLTGLDAPVTEYIGKDTRFAPFIAKLTELALFVLPACKDEGKAHLSFGFGCTGGQHRSVAVTETVSAALAEQGWQVSSRHRELERRGLSAHARDGKGTGGKTA
;
A
#
# COMPACT_ATOMS: atom_id res chain seq x y z
N MET A 1 -49.42 11.12 20.07
CA MET A 1 -50.26 12.13 19.39
C MET A 1 -49.59 12.40 18.05
N PRO A 2 -50.28 12.47 16.90
CA PRO A 2 -49.60 12.88 15.68
C PRO A 2 -49.19 14.36 15.86
N ASP A 3 -47.89 14.62 15.78
CA ASP A 3 -47.33 15.96 15.93
C ASP A 3 -48.01 16.93 14.95
N ALA A 4 -48.33 18.12 15.44
CA ALA A 4 -48.97 19.16 14.65
C ALA A 4 -48.14 19.46 13.39
N PRO A 5 -48.76 19.61 12.20
CA PRO A 5 -48.01 19.86 10.97
C PRO A 5 -47.26 21.19 11.08
N SER A 6 -45.93 21.10 11.02
CA SER A 6 -45.06 22.28 10.93
C SER A 6 -45.46 23.14 9.71
N PRO A 7 -45.29 24.47 9.79
CA PRO A 7 -45.62 25.36 8.68
C PRO A 7 -44.87 24.95 7.41
N ALA A 8 -45.56 25.00 6.27
CA ALA A 8 -44.98 24.62 4.98
C ALA A 8 -43.79 25.53 4.64
N LEU A 9 -42.66 24.92 4.29
CA LEU A 9 -41.44 25.61 3.91
C LEU A 9 -41.53 26.04 2.44
N HIS A 10 -41.06 27.25 2.14
CA HIS A 10 -40.94 27.71 0.76
C HIS A 10 -39.71 27.07 0.09
N ALA A 11 -39.94 25.93 -0.55
CA ALA A 11 -38.92 25.03 -1.05
C ALA A 11 -39.52 24.13 -2.15
N THR A 12 -38.66 23.39 -2.84
CA THR A 12 -39.06 22.34 -3.78
C THR A 12 -38.46 21.02 -3.30
N ALA A 13 -39.17 19.90 -3.43
CA ALA A 13 -38.70 18.59 -3.01
C ALA A 13 -38.86 17.55 -4.11
N VAL A 14 -37.82 16.74 -4.29
CA VAL A 14 -37.81 15.58 -5.20
C VAL A 14 -37.26 14.36 -4.46
N ALA A 15 -37.46 13.17 -5.01
CA ALA A 15 -36.91 11.94 -4.43
C ALA A 15 -36.38 10.98 -5.48
N LEU A 16 -35.36 10.22 -5.10
CA LEU A 16 -34.79 9.12 -5.88
C LEU A 16 -34.51 7.95 -4.95
N HIS A 17 -34.93 6.73 -5.33
CA HIS A 17 -34.73 5.50 -4.55
C HIS A 17 -35.10 5.63 -3.05
N GLY A 18 -36.22 6.29 -2.75
CA GLY A 18 -36.70 6.48 -1.38
C GLY A 18 -35.95 7.53 -0.54
N ARG A 19 -34.99 8.25 -1.13
CA ARG A 19 -34.25 9.35 -0.48
C ARG A 19 -34.78 10.70 -0.98
N GLY A 20 -35.28 11.52 -0.06
CA GLY A 20 -35.79 12.86 -0.34
C GLY A 20 -34.70 13.92 -0.35
N LEU A 21 -34.73 14.78 -1.36
CA LEU A 21 -33.92 15.98 -1.48
C LEU A 21 -34.82 17.20 -1.34
N LEU A 22 -34.53 18.07 -0.38
CA LEU A 22 -35.19 19.37 -0.23
C LEU A 22 -34.30 20.47 -0.82
N ILE A 23 -34.83 21.26 -1.75
CA ILE A 23 -34.15 22.32 -2.45
C ILE A 23 -34.67 23.66 -1.92
N GLN A 24 -33.80 24.43 -1.31
CA GLN A 24 -34.09 25.72 -0.69
C GLN A 24 -33.36 26.85 -1.42
N GLY A 25 -33.85 28.07 -1.21
CA GLY A 25 -33.27 29.30 -1.72
C GLY A 25 -34.34 30.36 -1.98
N ALA A 26 -33.90 31.59 -2.22
CA ALA A 26 -34.72 32.75 -2.50
C ALA A 26 -35.61 32.55 -3.73
N SER A 27 -36.63 33.40 -3.86
CA SER A 27 -37.46 33.41 -5.06
C SER A 27 -36.59 33.69 -6.30
N GLY A 28 -36.74 32.88 -7.35
CA GLY A 28 -35.94 32.98 -8.57
C GLY A 28 -34.56 32.31 -8.52
N SER A 29 -34.15 31.66 -7.42
CA SER A 29 -32.84 30.98 -7.33
C SER A 29 -32.69 29.76 -8.27
N GLY A 30 -33.80 29.26 -8.80
CA GLY A 30 -33.84 28.12 -9.73
C GLY A 30 -34.30 26.80 -9.13
N LYS A 31 -34.99 26.80 -7.98
CA LYS A 31 -35.48 25.58 -7.29
C LYS A 31 -36.25 24.63 -8.21
N SER A 32 -37.29 25.13 -8.88
CA SER A 32 -38.14 24.33 -9.79
C SER A 32 -37.39 23.90 -11.05
N SER A 33 -36.47 24.73 -11.56
CA SER A 33 -35.60 24.36 -12.69
C SER A 33 -34.68 23.19 -12.34
N LEU A 34 -34.03 23.22 -11.18
CA LEU A 34 -33.21 22.11 -10.70
C LEU A 34 -34.04 20.84 -10.48
N ALA A 35 -35.26 20.98 -9.93
CA ALA A 35 -36.16 19.85 -9.77
C ALA A 35 -36.54 19.21 -11.11
N LEU A 36 -36.80 20.00 -12.16
CA LEU A 36 -37.05 19.51 -13.51
C LEU A 36 -35.84 18.77 -14.09
N ASP A 37 -34.62 19.28 -13.91
CA ASP A 37 -33.39 18.61 -14.35
C ASP A 37 -33.23 17.24 -13.66
N LEU A 38 -33.49 17.18 -12.35
CA LEU A 38 -33.43 15.94 -11.59
C LEU A 38 -34.52 14.95 -12.02
N MET A 39 -35.73 15.45 -12.31
CA MET A 39 -36.82 14.62 -12.83
C MET A 39 -36.48 14.02 -14.19
N ALA A 40 -35.84 14.80 -15.08
CA ALA A 40 -35.34 14.29 -16.36
C ALA A 40 -34.28 13.19 -16.18
N MET A 41 -33.58 13.17 -15.04
CA MET A 41 -32.58 12.16 -14.67
C MET A 41 -33.14 11.02 -13.80
N GLY A 42 -34.47 10.92 -13.66
CA GLY A 42 -35.15 9.80 -13.00
C GLY A 42 -35.59 10.05 -11.55
N ALA A 43 -35.40 11.25 -11.01
CA ALA A 43 -36.05 11.64 -9.76
C ALA A 43 -37.56 11.83 -9.97
N ARG A 44 -38.34 11.76 -8.89
CA ARG A 44 -39.78 12.02 -8.89
C ARG A 44 -40.09 13.23 -8.04
N LEU A 45 -41.09 14.01 -8.46
CA LEU A 45 -41.55 15.17 -7.72
C LEU A 45 -42.19 14.75 -6.40
N VAL A 46 -41.89 15.45 -5.31
CA VAL A 46 -42.64 15.36 -4.06
C VAL A 46 -43.54 16.58 -3.95
N ALA A 47 -42.97 17.78 -4.05
CA ALA A 47 -43.69 19.05 -3.96
C ALA A 47 -42.89 20.17 -4.64
N ASP A 48 -43.56 21.19 -5.15
CA ASP A 48 -42.96 22.43 -5.65
C ASP A 48 -43.56 23.64 -4.93
N ASP A 49 -42.77 24.70 -4.76
CA ASP A 49 -43.08 25.94 -4.04
C ASP A 49 -43.33 25.84 -2.52
N ARG A 50 -44.07 24.83 -2.07
CA ARG A 50 -44.36 24.58 -0.65
C ARG A 50 -44.20 23.12 -0.27
N VAL A 51 -43.35 22.84 0.71
CA VAL A 51 -43.09 21.49 1.24
C VAL A 51 -43.50 21.42 2.70
N ILE A 52 -44.29 20.41 3.05
CA ILE A 52 -44.61 20.09 4.45
C ILE A 52 -43.51 19.16 4.99
N VAL A 53 -42.97 19.49 6.16
CA VAL A 53 -41.97 18.67 6.86
C VAL A 53 -42.55 18.21 8.20
N THR A 54 -42.73 16.90 8.37
CA THR A 54 -43.25 16.29 9.61
C THR A 54 -42.26 15.32 10.21
N GLU A 55 -42.08 15.35 11.52
CA GLU A 55 -41.34 14.33 12.25
C GLU A 55 -42.20 13.08 12.47
N ARG A 56 -41.66 11.90 12.13
CA ARG A 56 -42.26 10.58 12.42
C ARG A 56 -41.15 9.56 12.63
N ASP A 57 -41.27 8.77 13.70
CA ASP A 57 -40.33 7.69 14.05
C ASP A 57 -38.85 8.16 14.12
N GLY A 58 -38.63 9.38 14.62
CA GLY A 58 -37.28 9.96 14.74
C GLY A 58 -36.65 10.36 13.40
N ALA A 59 -37.43 10.46 12.32
CA ALA A 59 -36.99 10.96 11.03
C ALA A 59 -37.91 12.07 10.51
N LEU A 60 -37.37 12.97 9.70
CA LEU A 60 -38.16 14.00 9.01
C LEU A 60 -38.69 13.46 7.69
N TRP A 61 -39.98 13.71 7.43
CA TRP A 61 -40.68 13.30 6.22
C TRP A 61 -41.18 14.51 5.45
N LEU A 62 -40.97 14.49 4.13
CA LEU A 62 -41.44 15.51 3.19
C LEU A 62 -42.78 15.08 2.60
N SER A 63 -43.70 16.03 2.42
CA SER A 63 -44.94 15.84 1.67
C SER A 63 -45.43 17.15 1.04
N CYS A 64 -46.43 17.06 0.16
CA CYS A 64 -47.02 18.20 -0.53
C CYS A 64 -48.35 18.62 0.11
N PRO A 65 -48.63 19.92 0.29
CA PRO A 65 -49.99 20.38 0.58
C PRO A 65 -50.93 20.05 -0.58
N SER A 66 -52.16 19.64 -0.27
CA SER A 66 -53.14 19.14 -1.25
C SER A 66 -53.37 20.03 -2.48
N PRO A 67 -53.43 21.38 -2.37
CA PRO A 67 -53.68 22.24 -3.54
C PRO A 67 -52.56 22.24 -4.60
N LEU A 68 -51.33 21.90 -4.22
CA LEU A 68 -50.15 21.96 -5.09
C LEU A 68 -49.71 20.58 -5.58
N ARG A 69 -50.43 19.53 -5.18
CA ARG A 69 -50.04 18.15 -5.41
C ARG A 69 -49.91 17.83 -6.90
N GLY A 70 -48.74 17.32 -7.28
CA GLY A 70 -48.44 16.90 -8.65
C GLY A 70 -48.28 18.06 -9.63
N LEU A 71 -48.11 19.30 -9.15
CA LEU A 71 -47.86 20.48 -9.97
C LEU A 71 -46.43 20.99 -9.76
N ILE A 72 -45.78 21.40 -10.85
CA ILE A 72 -44.47 22.07 -10.84
C ILE A 72 -44.49 23.24 -11.82
N GLU A 73 -43.94 24.38 -11.43
CA GLU A 73 -43.81 25.54 -12.31
C GLU A 73 -42.59 25.40 -13.23
N ALA A 74 -42.83 25.40 -14.54
CA ALA A 74 -41.79 25.52 -15.55
C ALA A 74 -41.85 26.91 -16.18
N ARG A 75 -40.86 27.76 -15.87
CA ARG A 75 -40.80 29.13 -16.38
C ARG A 75 -40.86 29.14 -17.91
N GLY A 76 -41.82 29.90 -18.46
CA GLY A 76 -42.08 29.99 -19.90
C GLY A 76 -43.05 28.94 -20.45
N LEU A 77 -43.37 27.89 -19.69
CA LEU A 77 -44.35 26.86 -20.06
C LEU A 77 -45.59 26.85 -19.15
N GLY A 78 -45.49 27.37 -17.92
CA GLY A 78 -46.57 27.38 -16.93
C GLY A 78 -46.52 26.18 -15.99
N LEU A 79 -47.67 25.81 -15.42
CA LEU A 79 -47.79 24.68 -14.50
C LEU A 79 -47.85 23.35 -15.27
N LEU A 80 -46.92 22.45 -14.96
CA LEU A 80 -46.86 21.10 -15.51
C LEU A 80 -47.39 20.08 -14.51
N ARG A 81 -47.98 18.99 -15.02
CA ARG A 81 -48.42 17.85 -14.19
C ARG A 81 -47.31 16.80 -14.11
N ALA A 82 -47.07 16.29 -12.92
CA ALA A 82 -46.15 15.18 -12.65
C ALA A 82 -46.87 14.10 -11.82
N ASP A 83 -46.33 12.87 -11.81
CA ASP A 83 -46.76 11.79 -10.91
C ASP A 83 -46.01 11.91 -9.56
N PRO A 84 -46.63 12.49 -8.52
CA PRO A 84 -45.90 12.84 -7.31
C PRO A 84 -45.66 11.62 -6.42
N ILE A 85 -44.66 11.73 -5.55
CA ILE A 85 -44.51 10.86 -4.38
C ILE A 85 -45.25 11.50 -3.21
N GLU A 86 -46.11 10.71 -2.54
CA GLU A 86 -46.92 11.16 -1.41
C GLU A 86 -46.08 11.65 -0.24
N THR A 87 -45.11 10.82 0.14
CA THR A 87 -44.21 11.12 1.24
C THR A 87 -42.88 10.41 1.07
N VAL A 88 -41.81 11.03 1.57
CA VAL A 88 -40.45 10.48 1.53
C VAL A 88 -39.67 10.97 2.75
N ALA A 89 -38.76 10.14 3.26
CA ALA A 89 -37.81 10.57 4.28
C ALA A 89 -36.85 11.62 3.71
N LEU A 90 -36.65 12.73 4.44
CA LEU A 90 -35.66 13.74 4.12
C LEU A 90 -34.26 13.17 4.33
N HIS A 91 -33.47 13.15 3.26
CA HIS A 91 -32.09 12.64 3.29
C HIS A 91 -31.05 13.77 3.24
N THR A 92 -31.29 14.82 2.46
CA THR A 92 -30.34 15.92 2.30
C THR A 92 -31.05 17.22 1.87
N ILE A 93 -30.42 18.35 2.14
CA ILE A 93 -30.89 19.69 1.76
C ILE A 93 -29.87 20.30 0.79
N VAL A 94 -30.36 20.94 -0.27
CA VAL A 94 -29.56 21.80 -1.15
C VAL A 94 -29.98 23.25 -0.94
N ASP A 95 -29.01 24.11 -0.70
CA ASP A 95 -29.18 25.56 -0.63
C ASP A 95 -28.63 26.22 -1.91
N LEU A 96 -29.52 26.90 -2.63
CA LEU A 96 -29.20 27.59 -3.88
C LEU A 96 -28.75 29.04 -3.70
N ASP A 97 -28.87 29.61 -2.51
CA ASP A 97 -28.51 31.02 -2.25
C ASP A 97 -27.02 31.17 -1.95
N HIS A 98 -26.39 30.13 -1.41
CA HIS A 98 -24.97 30.13 -1.09
C HIS A 98 -24.16 29.39 -2.16
N PRO A 99 -23.21 30.06 -2.82
CA PRO A 99 -22.33 29.41 -3.77
C PRO A 99 -21.30 28.53 -3.07
N GLU A 100 -21.05 27.37 -3.63
CA GLU A 100 -19.94 26.49 -3.27
C GLU A 100 -18.73 26.82 -4.15
N THR A 101 -17.62 27.15 -3.51
CA THR A 101 -16.37 27.55 -4.17
C THR A 101 -15.23 26.58 -3.92
N GLU A 102 -15.35 25.70 -2.92
CA GLU A 102 -14.36 24.69 -2.61
C GLU A 102 -14.43 23.55 -3.63
N ARG A 103 -13.28 23.14 -4.15
CA ARG A 103 -13.17 21.96 -5.03
C ARG A 103 -13.64 20.68 -4.32
N MET A 104 -13.37 20.58 -3.01
CA MET A 104 -13.79 19.49 -2.14
C MET A 104 -14.39 20.09 -0.87
N PRO A 105 -15.71 20.35 -0.84
CA PRO A 105 -16.33 21.05 0.27
C PRO A 105 -16.20 20.28 1.59
N HIS A 106 -16.25 20.94 2.74
CA HIS A 106 -16.46 20.20 3.99
C HIS A 106 -17.87 19.58 4.07
N CYS A 107 -18.05 18.51 4.85
CA CYS A 107 -19.39 18.01 5.20
C CYS A 107 -20.07 19.05 6.08
N ARG A 108 -21.15 19.64 5.58
CA ARG A 108 -21.96 20.60 6.32
C ARG A 108 -23.28 19.93 6.70
N GLU A 109 -23.75 20.27 7.88
CA GLU A 109 -25.05 19.86 8.38
C GLU A 109 -25.83 21.10 8.80
N ILE A 110 -27.14 21.04 8.65
CA ILE A 110 -28.06 22.05 9.14
C ILE A 110 -29.04 21.41 10.13
N MET A 111 -29.38 22.14 11.18
CA MET A 111 -30.41 21.74 12.12
C MET A 111 -31.79 22.10 11.54
N LEU A 112 -32.63 21.10 11.31
CA LEU A 112 -34.03 21.28 10.91
C LEU A 112 -34.92 20.51 11.89
N GLN A 113 -35.86 21.20 12.57
CA GLN A 113 -36.75 20.59 13.57
C GLN A 113 -36.02 19.68 14.60
N GLY A 114 -34.80 20.03 15.01
CA GLY A 114 -34.01 19.22 15.96
C GLY A 114 -33.18 18.09 15.35
N HIS A 115 -33.29 17.85 14.04
CA HIS A 115 -32.53 16.83 13.30
C HIS A 115 -31.34 17.45 12.56
N ARG A 116 -30.19 16.76 12.58
CA ARG A 116 -29.02 17.12 11.77
C ARG A 116 -29.20 16.55 10.37
N ILE A 117 -29.28 17.43 9.38
CA ILE A 117 -29.49 17.05 7.98
C ILE A 117 -28.28 17.49 7.16
N PRO A 118 -27.72 16.62 6.29
CA PRO A 118 -26.67 17.03 5.36
C PRO A 118 -27.09 18.23 4.50
N LEU A 119 -26.19 19.20 4.36
CA LEU A 119 -26.39 20.44 3.60
C LEU A 119 -25.39 20.52 2.45
N LEU A 120 -25.91 20.65 1.24
CA LEU A 120 -25.15 20.90 0.01
C LEU A 120 -25.41 22.33 -0.47
N GLN A 121 -24.38 22.98 -1.00
CA GLN A 121 -24.45 24.32 -1.57
C GLN A 121 -24.25 24.27 -3.07
N ARG A 122 -24.67 25.32 -3.79
CA ARG A 122 -24.69 25.35 -5.25
C ARG A 122 -23.28 25.59 -5.83
N PRO A 123 -22.67 24.65 -6.57
CA PRO A 123 -21.41 24.89 -7.26
C PRO A 123 -21.63 25.68 -8.57
N SER A 124 -20.54 26.19 -9.14
CA SER A 124 -20.56 27.03 -10.36
C SER A 124 -20.65 26.25 -11.68
N HIS A 125 -20.56 24.92 -11.66
CA HIS A 125 -20.50 24.09 -12.86
C HIS A 125 -21.85 23.47 -13.28
N THR A 126 -21.98 23.14 -14.57
CA THR A 126 -23.23 22.66 -15.19
C THR A 126 -23.61 21.23 -14.83
N SER A 127 -22.67 20.41 -14.35
CA SER A 127 -22.93 19.01 -13.96
C SER A 127 -23.62 18.85 -12.60
N PHE A 128 -24.05 19.93 -11.96
CA PHE A 128 -24.63 19.90 -10.61
C PHE A 128 -25.86 18.97 -10.47
N PRO A 129 -26.86 18.98 -11.36
CA PRO A 129 -27.99 18.05 -11.25
C PRO A 129 -27.54 16.59 -11.31
N ALA A 130 -26.60 16.26 -12.21
CA ALA A 130 -26.04 14.91 -12.32
C ALA A 130 -25.27 14.49 -11.05
N ALA A 131 -24.53 15.42 -10.44
CA ALA A 131 -23.84 15.19 -9.17
C ALA A 131 -24.83 14.91 -8.03
N LEU A 132 -25.96 15.62 -7.97
CA LEU A 132 -27.02 15.36 -6.98
C LEU A 132 -27.69 13.99 -7.20
N ILE A 133 -27.90 13.56 -8.44
CA ILE A 133 -28.38 12.20 -8.73
C ILE A 133 -27.40 11.16 -8.21
N GLN A 134 -26.10 11.35 -8.47
CA GLN A 134 -25.07 10.44 -7.96
C GLN A 134 -25.02 10.44 -6.43
N TYR A 135 -25.13 11.61 -5.80
CA TYR A 135 -25.23 11.74 -4.35
C TYR A 135 -26.45 11.00 -3.79
N LEU A 136 -27.63 11.12 -4.42
CA LEU A 136 -28.82 10.41 -3.95
C LEU A 136 -28.69 8.89 -4.14
N LYS A 137 -28.00 8.42 -5.19
CA LYS A 137 -27.72 7.00 -5.40
C LYS A 137 -26.73 6.43 -4.37
N GLY A 138 -25.58 7.10 -4.19
CA GLY A 138 -24.42 6.55 -3.49
C GLY A 138 -24.01 7.25 -2.19
N GLY A 139 -24.64 8.38 -1.87
CA GLY A 139 -24.20 9.27 -0.78
C GLY A 139 -22.97 10.09 -1.14
N ARG A 140 -22.43 10.79 -0.13
CA ARG A 140 -21.12 11.42 -0.22
C ARG A 140 -20.04 10.41 0.14
N GLY A 141 -19.02 10.27 -0.70
CA GLY A 141 -17.78 9.65 -0.24
C GLY A 141 -17.12 10.59 0.76
N ASP A 142 -16.83 10.11 1.96
CA ASP A 142 -16.07 10.89 2.92
C ASP A 142 -14.59 10.88 2.52
N PRO A 143 -13.92 12.02 2.29
CA PRO A 143 -12.50 12.02 2.03
C PRO A 143 -11.63 11.55 3.21
N SER A 144 -12.13 11.53 4.46
CA SER A 144 -11.47 10.79 5.55
C SER A 144 -11.55 9.27 5.37
N HIS A 145 -12.65 8.78 4.78
CA HIS A 145 -12.75 7.41 4.24
C HIS A 145 -12.16 7.27 2.82
N MET A 146 -11.76 8.35 2.12
CA MET A 146 -10.88 8.27 0.93
C MET A 146 -9.41 8.31 1.32
N ASN A 147 -9.08 8.60 2.57
CA ASN A 147 -7.79 8.22 3.15
C ASN A 147 -7.73 6.70 3.41
N ASP A 148 -8.88 6.01 3.34
CA ASP A 148 -9.04 4.54 3.31
C ASP A 148 -9.13 4.00 1.85
N GLN A 149 -9.03 4.89 0.87
CA GLN A 149 -8.62 4.59 -0.50
C GLN A 149 -7.38 5.39 -0.89
N ARG A 150 -6.39 5.41 0.02
CA ARG A 150 -5.02 5.37 -0.46
C ARG A 150 -4.94 4.14 -1.36
N THR A 151 -4.59 4.32 -2.62
CA THR A 151 -3.85 3.29 -3.36
C THR A 151 -2.49 3.12 -2.68
N GLY A 152 -2.50 2.61 -1.45
CA GLY A 152 -1.42 1.88 -0.82
C GLY A 152 -2.08 0.55 -0.51
N SER A 153 -1.67 -0.49 -1.21
CA SER A 153 -2.21 -1.80 -0.93
C SER A 153 -1.91 -2.17 0.53
N GLN A 154 -2.84 -2.87 1.19
CA GLN A 154 -2.69 -3.26 2.59
C GLN A 154 -1.36 -3.98 2.75
N ARG A 155 -0.46 -3.38 3.54
CA ARG A 155 0.90 -3.88 3.67
C ARG A 155 0.92 -5.08 4.59
N VAL A 156 1.40 -6.20 4.09
CA VAL A 156 1.53 -7.46 4.82
C VAL A 156 3.00 -7.88 4.76
N VAL A 157 3.66 -7.90 5.91
CA VAL A 157 5.05 -8.36 6.02
C VAL A 157 5.04 -9.75 6.63
N LEU A 158 5.39 -10.75 5.83
CA LEU A 158 5.62 -12.11 6.29
C LEU A 158 7.06 -12.19 6.81
N VAL A 159 7.25 -12.44 8.11
CA VAL A 159 8.58 -12.51 8.71
C VAL A 159 8.94 -13.96 9.00
N THR A 160 10.06 -14.43 8.46
CA THR A 160 10.59 -15.79 8.73
C THR A 160 12.10 -15.76 8.94
N GLY A 161 12.68 -16.88 9.37
CA GLY A 161 14.12 -17.03 9.60
C GLY A 161 14.42 -18.23 10.51
N PRO A 162 15.70 -18.66 10.60
CA PRO A 162 16.09 -19.77 11.46
C PRO A 162 15.97 -19.39 12.94
N SER A 163 15.85 -20.40 13.79
CA SER A 163 15.74 -20.26 15.23
C SER A 163 16.95 -19.50 15.80
N GLY A 164 16.71 -18.34 16.42
CA GLY A 164 17.77 -17.51 17.02
C GLY A 164 18.30 -16.39 16.10
N ALA A 165 17.78 -16.26 14.87
CA ALA A 165 18.12 -15.14 13.99
C ALA A 165 17.52 -13.80 14.45
N GLY A 166 16.53 -13.81 15.35
CA GLY A 166 15.92 -12.57 15.86
C GLY A 166 14.56 -12.24 15.26
N ARG A 167 13.83 -13.22 14.72
CA ARG A 167 12.45 -13.05 14.22
C ARG A 167 11.54 -12.35 15.23
N SER A 168 11.52 -12.79 16.48
CA SER A 168 10.68 -12.16 17.51
C SER A 168 11.12 -10.72 17.80
N THR A 169 12.43 -10.42 17.76
CA THR A 169 12.91 -9.03 17.85
C THR A 169 12.41 -8.20 16.68
N ALA A 170 12.40 -8.75 15.47
CA ALA A 170 11.91 -8.07 14.28
C ALA A 170 10.40 -7.82 14.32
N ILE A 171 9.61 -8.81 14.77
CA ILE A 171 8.16 -8.66 14.95
C ILE A 171 7.84 -7.57 15.98
N ASN A 172 8.51 -7.58 17.13
CA ASN A 172 8.31 -6.54 18.15
C ASN A 172 8.72 -5.16 17.63
N ALA A 173 9.79 -5.07 16.85
CA ALA A 173 10.20 -3.81 16.22
C ALA A 173 9.14 -3.30 15.25
N LEU A 174 8.56 -4.18 14.43
CA LEU A 174 7.47 -3.82 13.52
C LEU A 174 6.22 -3.37 14.28
N GLU A 175 5.91 -3.99 15.42
CA GLU A 175 4.83 -3.55 16.31
C GLU A 175 5.09 -2.13 16.84
N ASP A 176 6.31 -1.85 17.31
CA ASP A 176 6.74 -0.52 17.78
C ASP A 176 6.62 0.55 16.66
N ILE A 177 6.83 0.15 15.40
CA ILE A 177 6.70 1.01 14.20
C ILE A 177 5.23 1.21 13.78
N GLY A 178 4.28 0.48 14.37
CA GLY A 178 2.85 0.65 14.15
C GLY A 178 2.18 -0.46 13.32
N PHE A 179 2.86 -1.59 13.08
CA PHE A 179 2.24 -2.77 12.50
C PHE A 179 1.37 -3.49 13.53
N GLU A 180 0.27 -4.09 13.07
CA GLU A 180 -0.41 -5.14 13.81
C GLU A 180 0.40 -6.44 13.70
N ALA A 181 1.08 -6.79 14.78
CA ALA A 181 2.01 -7.90 14.84
C ALA A 181 1.35 -9.17 15.39
N ILE A 182 1.48 -10.28 14.67
CA ILE A 182 1.07 -11.61 15.12
C ILE A 182 2.24 -12.58 14.94
N ASP A 183 2.90 -12.98 16.04
CA ASP A 183 3.95 -13.99 16.00
C ASP A 183 3.38 -15.41 16.03
N ASN A 184 4.10 -16.34 15.42
CA ASN A 184 3.84 -17.77 15.40
C ASN A 184 2.46 -18.17 14.82
N ILE A 185 1.96 -17.43 13.81
CA ILE A 185 0.69 -17.78 13.15
C ILE A 185 0.87 -19.01 12.22
N PRO A 186 -0.03 -20.01 12.28
CA PRO A 186 -0.04 -21.12 11.33
C PRO A 186 -0.30 -20.64 9.90
N LEU A 187 0.42 -21.19 8.92
CA LEU A 187 0.32 -20.78 7.50
C LEU A 187 -1.13 -20.86 6.98
N SER A 188 -1.86 -21.89 7.40
CA SER A 188 -3.23 -22.16 7.00
C SER A 188 -4.25 -21.10 7.45
N LEU A 189 -3.93 -20.30 8.47
CA LEU A 189 -4.83 -19.26 9.01
C LEU A 189 -4.62 -17.89 8.38
N ILE A 190 -3.48 -17.67 7.72
CA ILE A 190 -3.12 -16.36 7.15
C ILE A 190 -4.14 -15.88 6.11
N PRO A 191 -4.62 -16.69 5.13
CA PRO A 191 -5.60 -16.22 4.16
C PRO A 191 -6.89 -15.71 4.80
N ARG A 192 -7.39 -16.41 5.82
CA ARG A 192 -8.63 -16.03 6.52
C ARG A 192 -8.48 -14.76 7.34
N LEU A 193 -7.30 -14.56 7.92
CA LEU A 193 -6.98 -13.34 8.65
C LEU A 193 -7.03 -12.13 7.70
N ILE A 194 -6.49 -12.28 6.50
CA ILE A 194 -6.46 -11.22 5.48
C ILE A 194 -7.83 -11.00 4.82
N GLU A 195 -8.63 -12.06 4.63
CA GLU A 195 -10.01 -11.97 4.09
C GLU A 195 -11.03 -11.35 5.06
N GLY A 196 -10.74 -11.34 6.37
CA GLY A 196 -11.67 -10.92 7.43
C GLY A 196 -12.04 -9.43 7.46
N GLY A 197 -11.45 -8.61 6.60
CA GLY A 197 -11.66 -7.16 6.50
C GLY A 197 -10.32 -6.42 6.37
N ALA A 198 -10.36 -5.18 5.85
CA ALA A 198 -9.19 -4.31 5.86
C ALA A 198 -8.77 -4.07 7.31
N LEU A 199 -7.61 -4.57 7.70
CA LEU A 199 -7.02 -4.22 9.00
C LEU A 199 -6.61 -2.76 8.90
N ASP A 200 -7.04 -1.94 9.87
CA ASP A 200 -6.78 -0.48 9.91
C ASP A 200 -5.27 -0.15 9.97
N ARG A 201 -4.41 -1.17 10.12
CA ARG A 201 -2.96 -1.06 10.26
C ARG A 201 -2.24 -2.07 9.35
N PRO A 202 -1.01 -1.75 8.91
CA PRO A 202 -0.19 -2.74 8.20
C PRO A 202 0.10 -3.93 9.12
N VAL A 203 0.26 -5.13 8.56
CA VAL A 203 0.26 -6.39 9.32
C VAL A 203 1.63 -7.03 9.26
N ALA A 204 2.19 -7.45 10.40
CA ALA A 204 3.42 -8.22 10.49
C ALA A 204 3.12 -9.63 11.00
N LEU A 205 3.33 -10.64 10.15
CA LEU A 205 3.01 -12.03 10.44
C LEU A 205 4.29 -12.84 10.63
N GLY A 206 4.56 -13.21 11.88
CA GLY A 206 5.67 -14.08 12.25
C GLY A 206 5.38 -15.53 11.90
N ILE A 207 6.13 -16.07 10.95
CA ILE A 207 5.99 -17.46 10.49
C ILE A 207 7.13 -18.27 11.07
N ASP A 208 6.77 -19.27 11.87
CA ASP A 208 7.70 -20.13 12.55
C ASP A 208 7.78 -21.50 11.89
N ILE A 209 9.00 -21.96 11.65
CA ILE A 209 9.32 -23.33 11.23
C ILE A 209 8.82 -24.40 12.20
N ARG A 210 8.56 -24.03 13.46
CA ARG A 210 7.98 -24.90 14.50
C ARG A 210 6.49 -25.16 14.29
N ASN A 211 5.80 -24.36 13.48
CA ASN A 211 4.40 -24.61 13.18
C ASN A 211 4.24 -25.91 12.38
N ARG A 212 3.28 -26.75 12.80
CA ARG A 212 3.09 -28.08 12.22
C ARG A 212 2.73 -28.05 10.73
N ASP A 213 2.08 -26.97 10.29
CA ASP A 213 1.71 -26.72 8.90
C ASP A 213 2.76 -25.91 8.13
N PHE A 214 3.92 -25.63 8.73
CA PHE A 214 5.01 -24.94 8.05
C PHE A 214 5.60 -25.81 6.93
N SER A 215 5.70 -25.22 5.76
CA SER A 215 6.53 -25.70 4.67
C SER A 215 7.04 -24.52 3.88
N VAL A 216 8.27 -24.60 3.35
CA VAL A 216 8.82 -23.52 2.53
C VAL A 216 8.03 -23.33 1.24
N SER A 217 7.60 -24.42 0.59
CA SER A 217 6.71 -24.33 -0.56
C SER A 217 5.39 -23.63 -0.21
N GLY A 218 4.77 -23.97 0.92
CA GLY A 218 3.54 -23.34 1.38
C GLY A 218 3.70 -21.85 1.69
N LEU A 219 4.83 -21.46 2.30
CA LEU A 219 5.16 -20.05 2.53
C LEU A 219 5.28 -19.28 1.21
N LEU A 220 6.00 -19.84 0.23
CA LEU A 220 6.23 -19.19 -1.07
C LEU A 220 4.95 -19.12 -1.91
N ASP A 221 4.12 -20.16 -1.87
CA ASP A 221 2.83 -20.17 -2.55
C ASP A 221 1.85 -19.19 -1.90
N LEU A 222 1.85 -19.08 -0.57
CA LEU A 222 1.09 -18.06 0.16
C LEU A 222 1.54 -16.65 -0.23
N HIS A 223 2.85 -16.39 -0.19
CA HIS A 223 3.41 -15.10 -0.58
C HIS A 223 3.01 -14.71 -2.00
N ARG A 224 3.09 -15.66 -2.95
CA ARG A 224 2.67 -15.44 -4.34
C ARG A 224 1.16 -15.23 -4.48
N GLY A 225 0.37 -16.02 -3.77
CA GLY A 225 -1.10 -15.97 -3.81
C GLY A 225 -1.66 -14.66 -3.24
N LEU A 226 -1.07 -14.18 -2.14
CA LEU A 226 -1.41 -12.88 -1.57
C LEU A 226 -0.87 -11.73 -2.45
N GLY A 227 0.37 -11.83 -2.95
CA GLY A 227 0.97 -10.81 -3.80
C GLY A 227 0.31 -10.63 -5.17
N ALA A 228 -0.49 -11.61 -5.62
CA ALA A 228 -1.32 -11.48 -6.82
C ALA A 228 -2.58 -10.63 -6.60
N GLN A 229 -2.90 -10.28 -5.35
CA GLN A 229 -4.07 -9.47 -5.03
C GLN A 229 -3.72 -7.98 -5.13
N PRO A 230 -4.38 -7.20 -5.99
CA PRO A 230 -4.03 -5.79 -6.23
C PRO A 230 -4.24 -4.89 -4.99
N GLN A 231 -5.04 -5.35 -4.03
CA GLN A 231 -5.28 -4.66 -2.76
C GLN A 231 -4.25 -4.97 -1.66
N LEU A 232 -3.27 -5.87 -1.86
CA LEU A 232 -2.24 -6.21 -0.86
C LEU A 232 -0.81 -5.85 -1.34
N GLU A 233 0.01 -5.23 -0.48
CA GLU A 233 1.47 -5.10 -0.67
C GLU A 233 2.11 -6.16 0.22
N VAL A 234 2.47 -7.30 -0.35
CA VAL A 234 3.00 -8.42 0.43
C VAL A 234 4.51 -8.47 0.29
N GLN A 235 5.21 -8.45 1.40
CA GLN A 235 6.67 -8.57 1.46
C GLN A 235 7.06 -9.74 2.34
N LEU A 236 8.00 -10.57 1.87
CA LEU A 236 8.65 -11.61 2.64
C LEU A 236 9.97 -11.07 3.20
N LEU A 237 10.00 -10.84 4.51
CA LEU A 237 11.20 -10.49 5.27
C LEU A 237 11.85 -11.77 5.82
N TYR A 238 13.08 -12.04 5.41
CA TYR A 238 13.91 -13.11 5.93
C TYR A 238 14.97 -12.55 6.88
N VAL A 239 14.88 -12.91 8.16
CA VAL A 239 15.89 -12.56 9.17
C VAL A 239 16.93 -13.66 9.20
N ASP A 240 18.14 -13.36 8.72
CA ASP A 240 19.27 -14.30 8.59
C ASP A 240 20.28 -14.15 9.74
N CYS A 241 21.10 -15.18 9.93
CA CYS A 241 22.20 -15.17 10.89
C CYS A 241 23.18 -16.31 10.59
N SER A 242 24.48 -16.06 10.79
CA SER A 242 25.51 -17.06 10.56
C SER A 242 25.37 -18.27 11.50
N PRO A 243 25.72 -19.49 11.03
CA PRO A 243 25.59 -20.71 11.84
C PRO A 243 26.32 -20.63 13.19
N ASP A 244 27.50 -20.01 13.22
CA ASP A 244 28.32 -19.89 14.42
C ASP A 244 27.69 -18.95 15.45
N VAL A 245 27.09 -17.85 15.00
CA VAL A 245 26.36 -16.91 15.86
C VAL A 245 25.05 -17.52 16.34
N LEU A 246 24.32 -18.23 15.48
CA LEU A 246 23.12 -18.99 15.88
C LEU A 246 23.45 -20.02 16.95
N ALA A 247 24.54 -20.78 16.78
CA ALA A 247 25.02 -21.76 17.74
C ALA A 247 25.32 -21.12 19.10
N ARG A 248 25.98 -19.96 19.10
CA ARG A 248 26.25 -19.18 20.32
C ARG A 248 24.96 -18.69 20.99
N ARG A 249 24.06 -18.02 20.26
CA ARG A 249 22.77 -17.53 20.78
C ARG A 249 21.92 -18.67 21.33
N TYR A 250 21.91 -19.81 20.66
CA TYR A 250 21.15 -20.98 21.08
C TYR A 250 21.71 -21.59 22.38
N SER A 251 23.03 -21.66 22.51
CA SER A 251 23.71 -22.16 23.72
C SER A 251 23.33 -21.37 24.99
N GLU A 252 22.99 -20.09 24.84
CA GLU A 252 22.56 -19.21 25.93
C GLU A 252 21.13 -19.50 26.41
N THR A 253 20.27 -20.08 25.56
CA THR A 253 18.86 -20.37 25.90
C THR A 253 18.64 -21.66 26.68
N ARG A 254 19.64 -22.56 26.72
CA ARG A 254 19.59 -23.91 27.33
C ARG A 254 18.41 -24.80 26.89
N ARG A 255 17.71 -24.45 25.81
CA ARG A 255 16.56 -25.21 25.27
C ARG A 255 17.04 -26.28 24.28
N ARG A 256 16.21 -27.31 24.06
CA ARG A 256 16.45 -28.32 23.02
C ARG A 256 15.95 -27.81 21.67
N HIS A 257 16.69 -28.15 20.61
CA HIS A 257 16.40 -27.67 19.27
C HIS A 257 15.12 -28.32 18.69
N PRO A 258 14.15 -27.54 18.19
CA PRO A 258 12.85 -28.08 17.74
C PRO A 258 12.94 -29.11 16.61
N MET A 259 13.85 -28.89 15.65
CA MET A 259 14.11 -29.80 14.52
C MET A 259 15.08 -30.95 14.84
N ALA A 260 15.61 -31.00 16.05
CA ALA A 260 16.64 -31.95 16.47
C ALA A 260 16.55 -32.22 17.99
N PRO A 261 15.43 -32.76 18.51
CA PRO A 261 15.18 -32.87 19.95
C PRO A 261 16.11 -33.87 20.68
N ASP A 262 16.68 -34.82 19.93
CA ASP A 262 17.59 -35.87 20.42
C ASP A 262 19.04 -35.71 19.93
N GLU A 263 19.33 -34.61 19.24
CA GLU A 263 20.59 -34.34 18.54
C GLU A 263 21.21 -33.01 19.02
N SER A 264 22.43 -32.72 18.56
CA SER A 264 23.10 -31.46 18.89
C SER A 264 22.37 -30.26 18.26
N TYR A 265 22.35 -29.11 18.95
CA TYR A 265 21.73 -27.89 18.43
C TYR A 265 22.37 -27.40 17.12
N THR A 266 23.66 -27.70 16.90
CA THR A 266 24.37 -27.40 15.64
C THR A 266 23.81 -28.18 14.45
N GLN A 267 23.43 -29.45 14.62
CA GLN A 267 22.75 -30.22 13.58
C GLN A 267 21.34 -29.70 13.31
N GLY A 268 20.63 -29.26 14.35
CA GLY A 268 19.34 -28.59 14.22
C GLY A 268 19.43 -27.32 13.38
N ILE A 269 20.40 -26.44 13.68
CA ILE A 269 20.64 -25.21 12.92
C ILE A 269 20.96 -25.51 11.46
N ALA A 270 21.82 -26.49 11.18
CA ALA A 270 22.16 -26.86 9.81
C ALA A 270 20.93 -27.31 9.01
N ARG A 271 20.04 -28.12 9.61
CA ARG A 271 18.80 -28.56 8.97
C ARG A 271 17.82 -27.41 8.72
N GLU A 272 17.71 -26.47 9.66
CA GLU A 272 16.86 -25.29 9.47
C GLU A 272 17.36 -24.41 8.32
N LEU A 273 18.67 -24.15 8.26
CA LEU A 273 19.27 -23.36 7.18
C LEU A 273 19.12 -24.02 5.82
N GLU A 274 19.27 -25.34 5.74
CA GLU A 274 19.05 -26.11 4.52
C GLU A 274 17.57 -26.03 4.09
N LEU A 275 16.64 -26.28 5.01
CA LEU A 275 15.20 -26.20 4.76
C LEU A 275 14.79 -24.81 4.27
N LEU A 276 15.26 -23.77 4.94
CA LEU A 276 14.91 -22.37 4.66
C LEU A 276 15.63 -21.77 3.46
N GLY A 277 16.55 -22.49 2.81
CA GLY A 277 17.36 -21.97 1.71
C GLY A 277 16.55 -21.37 0.55
N ASP A 278 15.40 -21.98 0.22
CA ASP A 278 14.49 -21.46 -0.82
C ASP A 278 13.66 -20.26 -0.34
N ALA A 279 13.27 -20.21 0.94
CA ALA A 279 12.62 -19.05 1.53
C ALA A 279 13.57 -17.85 1.53
N ARG A 280 14.82 -18.06 1.97
CA ARG A 280 15.92 -17.08 1.93
C ARG A 280 16.17 -16.57 0.50
N SER A 281 16.22 -17.49 -0.48
CA SER A 281 16.45 -17.14 -1.88
C SER A 281 15.31 -16.34 -2.52
N SER A 282 14.10 -16.45 -1.99
CA SER A 282 12.88 -15.85 -2.56
C SER A 282 12.34 -14.68 -1.74
N ALA A 283 12.95 -14.36 -0.60
CA ALA A 283 12.58 -13.22 0.22
C ALA A 283 12.76 -11.90 -0.52
N ASP A 284 11.87 -10.94 -0.29
CA ASP A 284 11.97 -9.58 -0.84
C ASP A 284 13.01 -8.77 -0.09
N LEU A 285 13.04 -8.94 1.25
CA LEU A 285 13.94 -8.28 2.17
C LEU A 285 14.72 -9.33 2.96
N LEU A 286 16.02 -9.11 3.14
CA LEU A 286 16.89 -9.98 3.93
C LEU A 286 17.75 -9.15 4.87
N ILE A 287 17.69 -9.43 6.17
CA ILE A 287 18.54 -8.80 7.19
C ILE A 287 19.49 -9.84 7.76
N ASP A 288 20.79 -9.65 7.60
CA ASP A 288 21.79 -10.45 8.31
C ASP A 288 22.03 -9.86 9.71
N THR A 289 21.66 -10.62 10.73
CA THR A 289 21.77 -10.21 12.13
C THR A 289 23.05 -10.66 12.82
N SER A 290 23.99 -11.26 12.08
CA SER A 290 25.20 -11.87 12.66
C SER A 290 25.99 -10.91 13.56
N GLU A 291 26.14 -9.66 13.12
CA GLU A 291 26.87 -8.60 13.83
C GLU A 291 25.94 -7.53 14.43
N LEU A 292 24.62 -7.71 14.32
CA LEU A 292 23.65 -6.72 14.78
C LEU A 292 23.25 -6.97 16.23
N SER A 293 23.25 -5.91 17.03
CA SER A 293 22.55 -5.93 18.32
C SER A 293 21.03 -5.84 18.11
N PRO A 294 20.21 -6.18 19.12
CA PRO A 294 18.76 -5.97 19.05
C PRO A 294 18.34 -4.52 18.83
N HIS A 295 19.20 -3.55 19.21
CA HIS A 295 18.95 -2.13 18.94
C HIS A 295 19.26 -1.79 17.48
N ASP A 296 20.34 -2.33 16.91
CA ASP A 296 20.70 -2.09 15.51
C ASP A 296 19.69 -2.73 14.55
N LEU A 297 19.20 -3.93 14.89
CA LEU A 297 18.12 -4.58 14.15
C LEU A 297 16.84 -3.74 14.17
N ARG A 298 16.47 -3.17 15.33
CA ARG A 298 15.34 -2.24 15.42
C ARG A 298 15.56 -1.00 14.56
N ALA A 299 16.70 -0.35 14.67
CA ALA A 299 17.01 0.84 13.87
C ALA A 299 17.00 0.56 12.36
N GLN A 300 17.46 -0.63 11.92
CA GLN A 300 17.34 -1.05 10.52
C GLN A 300 15.89 -1.25 10.09
N LEU A 301 15.09 -1.93 10.91
CA LEU A 301 13.67 -2.16 10.62
C LEU A 301 12.88 -0.85 10.64
N GLU A 302 13.14 0.03 11.60
CA GLU A 302 12.63 1.40 11.61
C GLU A 302 13.03 2.10 10.32
N THR A 303 14.28 2.00 9.87
CA THR A 303 14.68 2.63 8.59
C THR A 303 13.91 2.06 7.39
N TRP A 304 13.65 0.75 7.36
CA TRP A 304 12.97 0.09 6.23
C TRP A 304 11.45 0.25 6.26
N PHE A 305 10.88 0.44 7.45
CA PHE A 305 9.43 0.43 7.67
C PHE A 305 8.88 1.71 8.35
N ALA A 306 9.71 2.73 8.61
CA ALA A 306 9.34 4.01 9.26
C ALA A 306 8.22 4.79 8.55
N ASP A 307 7.91 4.42 7.31
CA ASP A 307 6.85 5.00 6.50
C ASP A 307 5.42 4.73 7.00
N ALA A 308 5.23 4.22 8.23
CA ALA A 308 3.96 4.34 8.94
C ALA A 308 3.62 5.82 9.29
N THR A 309 4.59 6.75 9.30
CA THR A 309 4.35 8.16 9.71
C THR A 309 4.92 9.29 8.83
N GLY A 310 5.67 9.04 7.74
CA GLY A 310 6.10 10.16 6.86
C GLY A 310 7.25 9.91 5.88
N GLN A 311 6.91 9.34 4.72
CA GLN A 311 7.60 9.26 3.42
C GLN A 311 9.12 9.57 3.32
N ARG A 312 9.93 8.51 3.32
CA ARG A 312 11.10 8.36 2.44
C ARG A 312 11.01 7.05 1.65
N MET A 313 10.78 7.16 0.34
CA MET A 313 10.74 6.01 -0.58
C MET A 313 12.07 5.23 -0.56
N ALA A 314 12.00 3.95 -0.20
CA ALA A 314 13.14 3.04 -0.18
C ALA A 314 13.44 2.47 -1.58
N ILE A 315 14.71 2.30 -1.93
CA ILE A 315 15.13 1.79 -3.23
C ILE A 315 15.89 0.48 -3.07
N SER A 316 15.47 -0.58 -3.75
CA SER A 316 16.25 -1.83 -3.80
C SER A 316 16.82 -2.11 -5.19
N LEU A 317 18.08 -2.53 -5.25
CA LEU A 317 18.77 -2.87 -6.48
C LEU A 317 19.20 -4.34 -6.42
N HIS A 318 18.86 -5.11 -7.43
CA HIS A 318 19.03 -6.56 -7.45
C HIS A 318 19.84 -6.98 -8.67
N SER A 319 20.94 -7.69 -8.47
CA SER A 319 21.62 -8.39 -9.56
C SER A 319 21.07 -9.81 -9.70
N PHE A 320 20.78 -10.26 -10.93
CA PHE A 320 20.23 -11.60 -11.18
C PHE A 320 20.76 -12.27 -12.46
N SER A 321 20.46 -13.57 -12.60
CA SER A 321 20.78 -14.38 -13.78
C SER A 321 19.55 -14.60 -14.66
N TYR A 322 19.60 -14.22 -15.94
CA TYR A 322 18.56 -14.57 -16.91
C TYR A 322 18.37 -16.08 -17.08
N LYS A 323 19.42 -16.90 -16.87
CA LYS A 323 19.31 -18.36 -16.91
C LYS A 323 18.40 -18.90 -15.80
N ARG A 324 18.23 -18.16 -14.71
CA ARG A 324 17.40 -18.54 -13.56
C ARG A 324 16.08 -17.75 -13.48
N GLY A 325 15.78 -16.97 -14.51
CA GLY A 325 14.59 -16.13 -14.56
C GLY A 325 14.73 -14.84 -13.77
N ILE A 326 13.84 -13.90 -14.10
CA ILE A 326 13.74 -12.59 -13.46
C ILE A 326 13.17 -12.78 -12.04
N PRO A 327 13.77 -12.19 -10.99
CA PRO A 327 13.17 -12.17 -9.65
C PRO A 327 11.76 -11.59 -9.67
N GLN A 328 10.88 -12.12 -8.81
CA GLN A 328 9.55 -11.53 -8.61
C GLN A 328 9.68 -10.22 -7.83
N GLY A 329 8.68 -9.34 -7.96
CA GLY A 329 8.65 -8.08 -7.22
C GLY A 329 9.60 -6.99 -7.75
N LEU A 330 10.21 -7.17 -8.93
CA LEU A 330 11.00 -6.13 -9.59
C LEU A 330 10.11 -5.19 -10.42
N ASP A 331 10.24 -3.89 -10.19
CA ASP A 331 9.51 -2.88 -10.95
C ASP A 331 10.20 -2.62 -12.31
N TRP A 332 11.52 -2.44 -12.29
CA TRP A 332 12.31 -2.02 -13.45
C TRP A 332 13.43 -3.02 -13.72
N VAL A 333 13.56 -3.50 -14.95
CA VAL A 333 14.56 -4.53 -15.31
C VAL A 333 15.44 -4.09 -16.47
N PHE A 334 16.74 -4.16 -16.27
CA PHE A 334 17.77 -3.75 -17.23
C PHE A 334 18.69 -4.91 -17.60
N ASP A 335 18.92 -5.08 -18.90
CA ASP A 335 19.78 -6.13 -19.44
C ASP A 335 21.24 -5.63 -19.56
N CYS A 336 22.15 -6.28 -18.85
CA CYS A 336 23.59 -5.99 -18.86
C CYS A 336 24.39 -6.94 -19.77
N ARG A 337 23.73 -7.82 -20.56
CA ARG A 337 24.42 -8.84 -21.38
C ARG A 337 25.20 -8.27 -22.56
N PHE A 338 24.96 -7.04 -22.96
CA PHE A 338 25.66 -6.38 -24.07
C PHE A 338 27.07 -5.90 -23.69
N LEU A 339 27.33 -5.70 -22.39
CA LEU A 339 28.64 -5.31 -21.88
C LEU A 339 29.65 -6.44 -22.04
N ASP A 340 30.93 -6.07 -22.16
CA ASP A 340 32.05 -6.99 -22.30
C ASP A 340 32.04 -8.05 -21.20
N ASN A 341 32.18 -9.31 -21.61
CA ASN A 341 31.91 -10.46 -20.75
C ASN A 341 33.20 -10.97 -20.08
N PRO A 342 33.39 -10.78 -18.76
CA PRO A 342 34.63 -11.15 -18.07
C PRO A 342 34.85 -12.66 -17.99
N HIS A 343 33.81 -13.46 -18.26
CA HIS A 343 33.88 -14.93 -18.22
C HIS A 343 34.91 -15.53 -19.18
N TRP A 344 35.20 -14.84 -20.29
CA TRP A 344 36.17 -15.32 -21.28
C TRP A 344 37.61 -15.12 -20.84
N GLU A 345 37.85 -14.20 -19.91
CA GLU A 345 39.17 -13.99 -19.32
C GLU A 345 39.41 -15.03 -18.21
N PRO A 346 40.38 -15.94 -18.34
CA PRO A 346 40.59 -17.01 -17.38
C PRO A 346 40.83 -16.51 -15.95
N ALA A 347 41.54 -15.39 -15.80
CA ALA A 347 41.84 -14.78 -14.52
C ALA A 347 40.61 -14.19 -13.80
N LEU A 348 39.56 -13.81 -14.55
CA LEU A 348 38.37 -13.14 -14.00
C LEU A 348 37.19 -14.10 -13.80
N ARG A 349 37.20 -15.27 -14.44
CA ARG A 349 36.09 -16.23 -14.45
C ARG A 349 35.63 -16.68 -13.05
N GLY A 350 36.57 -16.79 -12.10
CA GLY A 350 36.29 -17.19 -10.73
C GLY A 350 35.90 -16.04 -9.80
N LEU A 351 36.04 -14.80 -10.25
CA LEU A 351 35.75 -13.60 -9.46
C LEU A 351 34.28 -13.17 -9.62
N THR A 352 33.89 -12.12 -8.92
CA THR A 352 32.54 -11.56 -8.93
C THR A 352 32.58 -10.09 -9.28
N GLY A 353 31.43 -9.49 -9.61
CA GLY A 353 31.34 -8.04 -9.83
C GLY A 353 31.59 -7.18 -8.58
N LEU A 354 31.81 -7.80 -7.41
CA LEU A 354 32.28 -7.13 -6.20
C LEU A 354 33.81 -6.96 -6.20
N ASP A 355 34.53 -7.73 -7.03
CA ASP A 355 35.99 -7.72 -7.05
C ASP A 355 36.49 -6.68 -8.05
N ALA A 356 37.38 -5.78 -7.59
CA ALA A 356 37.91 -4.67 -8.40
C ALA A 356 38.43 -5.09 -9.79
N PRO A 357 39.15 -6.23 -9.97
CA PRO A 357 39.60 -6.65 -11.30
C PRO A 357 38.48 -6.89 -12.31
N VAL A 358 37.30 -7.33 -11.85
CA VAL A 358 36.12 -7.54 -12.70
C VAL A 358 35.50 -6.20 -13.07
N THR A 359 35.35 -5.29 -12.11
CA THR A 359 34.80 -3.95 -12.35
C THR A 359 35.70 -3.13 -13.25
N GLU A 360 37.02 -3.18 -13.08
CA GLU A 360 38.01 -2.54 -13.96
C GLU A 360 37.96 -3.10 -15.39
N TYR A 361 37.81 -4.42 -15.55
CA TYR A 361 37.67 -5.05 -16.87
C TYR A 361 36.40 -4.55 -17.58
N ILE A 362 35.26 -4.58 -16.90
CA ILE A 362 33.99 -4.12 -17.47
C ILE A 362 34.06 -2.60 -17.75
N GLY A 363 34.73 -1.83 -16.90
CA GLY A 363 34.92 -0.40 -17.06
C GLY A 363 35.75 0.02 -18.28
N LYS A 364 36.50 -0.89 -18.90
CA LYS A 364 37.19 -0.65 -20.17
C LYS A 364 36.24 -0.64 -21.38
N ASP A 365 35.05 -1.22 -21.24
CA ASP A 365 34.02 -1.16 -22.27
C ASP A 365 33.56 0.29 -22.41
N THR A 366 33.71 0.86 -23.61
CA THR A 366 33.36 2.27 -23.90
C THR A 366 31.87 2.57 -23.66
N ARG A 367 31.02 1.54 -23.59
CA ARG A 367 29.58 1.65 -23.31
C ARG A 367 29.26 1.62 -21.83
N PHE A 368 30.16 1.14 -20.95
CA PHE A 368 29.86 0.97 -19.53
C PHE A 368 29.54 2.30 -18.85
N ALA A 369 30.45 3.27 -18.92
CA ALA A 369 30.24 4.57 -18.28
C ALA A 369 29.00 5.32 -18.83
N PRO A 370 28.77 5.40 -20.16
CA PRO A 370 27.53 5.97 -20.70
C PRO A 370 26.26 5.23 -20.27
N PHE A 371 26.33 3.91 -20.12
CA PHE A 371 25.19 3.11 -19.67
C PHE A 371 24.85 3.40 -18.20
N ILE A 372 25.84 3.39 -17.31
CA ILE A 372 25.66 3.75 -15.90
C ILE A 372 25.09 5.17 -15.78
N ALA A 373 25.65 6.13 -16.50
CA ALA A 373 25.16 7.52 -16.49
C ALA A 373 23.67 7.60 -16.88
N LYS A 374 23.27 6.93 -17.96
CA LYS A 374 21.87 6.91 -18.41
C LYS A 374 20.93 6.22 -17.41
N LEU A 375 21.37 5.13 -16.80
CA LEU A 375 20.59 4.44 -15.76
C LEU A 375 20.38 5.35 -14.55
N THR A 376 21.44 5.99 -14.08
CA THR A 376 21.39 6.90 -12.94
C THR A 376 20.54 8.14 -13.26
N GLU A 377 20.73 8.77 -14.42
CA GLU A 377 19.91 9.91 -14.86
C GLU A 377 18.43 9.56 -14.94
N LEU A 378 18.11 8.40 -15.53
CA LEU A 378 16.73 7.92 -15.64
C LEU A 378 16.14 7.63 -14.25
N ALA A 379 16.89 6.98 -13.36
CA ALA A 379 16.47 6.74 -11.99
C ALA A 379 16.22 8.07 -11.27
N LEU A 380 17.15 9.03 -11.31
CA LEU A 380 17.01 10.33 -10.66
C LEU A 380 15.86 11.17 -11.24
N PHE A 381 15.51 10.99 -12.51
CA PHE A 381 14.34 11.61 -13.11
C PHE A 381 13.02 11.01 -12.58
N VAL A 382 12.97 9.69 -12.40
CA VAL A 382 11.75 8.95 -12.06
C VAL A 382 11.50 8.90 -10.56
N LEU A 383 12.55 8.79 -9.75
CA LEU A 383 12.46 8.61 -8.30
C LEU A 383 11.63 9.71 -7.61
N PRO A 384 11.79 11.02 -7.93
CA PRO A 384 10.91 12.06 -7.38
C PRO A 384 9.45 11.88 -7.79
N ALA A 385 9.18 11.52 -9.06
CA ALA A 385 7.81 11.32 -9.54
C ALA A 385 7.14 10.11 -8.87
N CYS A 386 7.87 9.01 -8.67
CA CYS A 386 7.39 7.84 -7.91
C CYS A 386 7.14 8.19 -6.44
N LYS A 387 8.00 9.02 -5.85
CA LYS A 387 7.79 9.52 -4.49
C LYS A 387 6.52 10.39 -4.39
N ASP A 388 6.31 11.30 -5.35
CA ASP A 388 5.13 12.17 -5.40
C ASP A 388 3.83 11.39 -5.66
N GLU A 389 3.91 10.29 -6.40
CA GLU A 389 2.83 9.31 -6.58
C GLU A 389 2.52 8.54 -5.27
N GLY A 390 3.41 8.60 -4.28
CA GLY A 390 3.26 7.95 -2.98
C GLY A 390 3.81 6.52 -2.92
N LYS A 391 4.66 6.10 -3.85
CA LYS A 391 5.33 4.80 -3.77
C LYS A 391 6.25 4.77 -2.55
N ALA A 392 6.05 3.77 -1.69
CA ALA A 392 6.90 3.53 -0.52
C ALA A 392 8.21 2.83 -0.89
N HIS A 393 8.24 2.09 -1.99
CA HIS A 393 9.42 1.36 -2.44
C HIS A 393 9.51 1.30 -3.97
N LEU A 394 10.73 1.30 -4.50
CA LEU A 394 11.00 1.08 -5.93
C LEU A 394 12.18 0.11 -6.10
N SER A 395 12.01 -0.89 -6.94
CA SER A 395 12.99 -1.95 -7.15
C SER A 395 13.54 -1.99 -8.58
N PHE A 396 14.85 -2.12 -8.68
CA PHE A 396 15.62 -2.19 -9.92
C PHE A 396 16.33 -3.53 -10.03
N GLY A 397 16.16 -4.21 -11.16
CA GLY A 397 16.82 -5.47 -11.47
C GLY A 397 17.83 -5.32 -12.59
N PHE A 398 19.07 -5.74 -12.35
CA PHE A 398 20.14 -5.80 -13.35
C PHE A 398 20.44 -7.26 -13.70
N GLY A 399 20.16 -7.63 -14.94
CA GLY A 399 20.26 -9.00 -15.42
C GLY A 399 21.52 -9.24 -16.23
N CYS A 400 22.27 -10.31 -15.93
CA CYS A 400 23.26 -10.84 -16.87
C CYS A 400 23.07 -12.35 -17.04
N THR A 401 23.83 -13.00 -17.93
CA THR A 401 23.62 -14.43 -18.20
C THR A 401 23.80 -15.30 -16.95
N GLY A 402 24.84 -15.06 -16.14
CA GLY A 402 25.19 -15.87 -14.97
C GLY A 402 24.97 -15.22 -13.61
N GLY A 403 24.53 -13.96 -13.57
CA GLY A 403 24.30 -13.19 -12.33
C GLY A 403 25.54 -12.96 -11.44
N GLN A 404 26.75 -13.14 -11.97
CA GLN A 404 28.00 -13.16 -11.18
C GLN A 404 28.90 -11.93 -11.38
N HIS A 405 28.98 -11.40 -12.61
CA HIS A 405 29.96 -10.37 -12.98
C HIS A 405 29.29 -9.04 -13.34
N ARG A 406 28.77 -8.94 -14.57
CA ARG A 406 28.24 -7.70 -15.14
C ARG A 406 27.08 -7.10 -14.36
N SER A 407 26.07 -7.91 -14.05
CA SER A 407 24.91 -7.43 -13.29
C SER A 407 25.29 -6.98 -11.88
N VAL A 408 26.20 -7.69 -11.22
CA VAL A 408 26.71 -7.34 -9.88
C VAL A 408 27.45 -6.01 -9.93
N ALA A 409 28.39 -5.85 -10.85
CA ALA A 409 29.16 -4.61 -11.00
C ALA A 409 28.26 -3.40 -11.33
N VAL A 410 27.27 -3.56 -12.22
CA VAL A 410 26.29 -2.51 -12.53
C VAL A 410 25.45 -2.17 -11.30
N THR A 411 24.96 -3.18 -10.56
CA THR A 411 24.14 -3.00 -9.35
C THR A 411 24.88 -2.15 -8.32
N GLU A 412 26.14 -2.49 -8.02
CA GLU A 412 26.94 -1.75 -7.04
C GLU A 412 27.26 -0.33 -7.51
N THR A 413 27.57 -0.15 -8.79
CA THR A 413 27.91 1.17 -9.33
C THR A 413 26.69 2.11 -9.29
N VAL A 414 25.51 1.63 -9.67
CA VAL A 414 24.27 2.43 -9.61
C VAL A 414 23.85 2.66 -8.16
N SER A 415 24.00 1.66 -7.29
CA SER A 415 23.72 1.80 -5.85
C SER A 415 24.54 2.93 -5.25
N ALA A 416 25.86 2.92 -5.45
CA ALA A 416 26.75 3.97 -4.96
C ALA A 416 26.35 5.36 -5.50
N ALA A 417 26.07 5.46 -6.81
CA ALA A 417 25.68 6.72 -7.43
C ALA A 417 24.36 7.30 -6.87
N LEU A 418 23.37 6.44 -6.58
CA LEU A 418 22.11 6.87 -5.97
C LEU A 418 22.27 7.23 -4.49
N ALA A 419 23.11 6.50 -3.75
CA ALA A 419 23.43 6.80 -2.35
C ALA A 419 24.10 8.19 -2.22
N GLU A 420 25.02 8.54 -3.12
CA GLU A 420 25.65 9.86 -3.18
C GLU A 420 24.65 11.00 -3.39
N GLN A 421 23.52 10.73 -4.05
CA GLN A 421 22.43 11.67 -4.26
C GLN A 421 21.44 11.73 -3.08
N GLY A 422 21.76 11.06 -1.97
CA GLY A 422 20.97 11.07 -0.74
C GLY A 422 19.76 10.13 -0.74
N TRP A 423 19.65 9.25 -1.75
CA TRP A 423 18.62 8.22 -1.76
C TRP A 423 18.98 7.04 -0.86
N GLN A 424 17.96 6.46 -0.23
CA GLN A 424 18.13 5.26 0.59
C GLN A 424 18.08 4.02 -0.29
N VAL A 425 19.25 3.44 -0.55
CA VAL A 425 19.42 2.29 -1.43
C VAL A 425 19.88 1.06 -0.65
N SER A 426 19.40 -0.11 -1.05
CA SER A 426 19.94 -1.41 -0.65
C SER A 426 20.26 -2.24 -1.89
N SER A 427 21.45 -2.87 -1.94
CA SER A 427 21.81 -3.77 -3.03
C SER A 427 21.76 -5.24 -2.61
N ARG A 428 21.37 -6.10 -3.56
CA ARG A 428 21.19 -7.55 -3.37
C ARG A 428 21.77 -8.33 -4.54
N HIS A 429 22.40 -9.47 -4.28
CA HIS A 429 23.02 -10.30 -5.31
C HIS A 429 22.55 -11.75 -5.27
N ARG A 430 21.42 -12.02 -5.93
CA ARG A 430 20.70 -13.30 -5.89
C ARG A 430 21.59 -14.53 -6.13
N GLU A 431 22.49 -14.48 -7.12
CA GLU A 431 23.36 -15.63 -7.43
C GLU A 431 24.56 -15.76 -6.49
N LEU A 432 25.03 -14.66 -5.89
CA LEU A 432 26.13 -14.68 -4.93
C LEU A 432 25.64 -15.19 -3.56
N GLU A 433 24.46 -14.74 -3.13
CA GLU A 433 23.81 -15.20 -1.89
C GLU A 433 23.54 -16.70 -1.87
N ARG A 434 23.12 -17.27 -3.02
CA ARG A 434 22.96 -18.72 -3.20
C ARG A 434 24.27 -19.50 -3.09
N ARG A 435 25.41 -18.85 -3.32
CA ARG A 435 26.75 -19.44 -3.15
C ARG A 435 27.35 -19.14 -1.78
N GLY A 436 26.60 -18.49 -0.88
CA GLY A 436 27.08 -18.08 0.44
C GLY A 436 28.02 -16.86 0.42
N LEU A 437 28.04 -16.09 -0.67
CA LEU A 437 28.86 -14.89 -0.82
C LEU A 437 27.97 -13.65 -0.60
N SER A 438 28.20 -12.91 0.48
CA SER A 438 27.51 -11.65 0.81
C SER A 438 28.47 -10.46 0.66
N ALA A 439 27.93 -9.32 0.20
CA ALA A 439 28.68 -8.06 0.08
C ALA A 439 29.13 -7.50 1.45
N HIS A 440 28.38 -7.78 2.52
CA HIS A 440 28.62 -7.22 3.87
C HIS A 440 29.66 -7.97 4.70
N ALA A 441 30.16 -9.12 4.21
CA ALA A 441 31.12 -9.95 4.93
C ALA A 441 32.59 -9.48 4.81
N ARG A 442 32.88 -8.39 4.07
CA ARG A 442 34.26 -8.07 3.63
C ARG A 442 34.91 -6.84 4.27
N ASP A 443 34.18 -5.98 4.99
CA ASP A 443 34.77 -4.81 5.65
C ASP A 443 35.54 -5.13 6.95
N GLY A 444 35.53 -6.38 7.41
CA GLY A 444 36.16 -6.82 8.67
C GLY A 444 37.63 -7.26 8.61
N LYS A 445 38.34 -7.13 7.47
CA LYS A 445 39.78 -7.50 7.40
C LYS A 445 40.68 -6.31 7.12
N GLY A 446 40.97 -5.54 8.16
CA GLY A 446 42.03 -4.53 8.18
C GLY A 446 42.69 -4.41 9.56
N THR A 447 44.01 -4.56 9.59
CA THR A 447 44.96 -4.25 10.70
C THR A 447 45.27 -5.32 11.75
N GLY A 448 45.71 -6.50 11.29
CA GLY A 448 46.62 -7.36 12.09
C GLY A 448 48.07 -6.98 11.84
N GLY A 449 48.54 -5.88 12.42
CA GLY A 449 49.95 -5.49 12.38
C GLY A 449 50.79 -6.52 13.14
N LYS A 450 51.70 -7.20 12.43
CA LYS A 450 52.81 -7.95 13.03
C LYS A 450 53.82 -6.95 13.59
N THR A 451 53.90 -6.85 14.91
CA THR A 451 55.12 -6.46 15.61
C THR A 451 55.92 -7.71 15.94
N ALA A 452 57.04 -7.86 15.23
CA ALA A 452 58.28 -8.43 15.72
C ALA A 452 59.41 -7.76 14.93
#